data_AF-A0A0N0PDU8-F1
#
_entry.id   AF-A0A0N0PDU8-F1
#
_cell.length_a   1.000
_cell.length_b   1.000
_cell.length_c   1.000
_cell.angle_alpha   90.00
_cell.angle_beta   90.00
_cell.angle_gamma   90.00
#
_symmetry.space_group_name_H-M   'P 1'
#
loop_
_entity.id
_entity.type
_entity.pdbx_description
1 polymer ?
#
loop_
_entity_poly.entity_id
_entity_poly.type
_entity_poly.pdbx_seq_one_letter_code
_entity_poly.pdbx_strand_id
1 'polypeptide(L)'
;MSANDSCISRFFQEDHVRRVKEISPIRMTSQGNLDSSQDLSQTSMDSESDALTLSQLTLDEPEPIIIKPFYNISERKMPTSPHYVIEEEFSQNPWAMLIATIFLTKTSAKTARRYMRSFFDEYQTPYDVLNDTPTSLERYFENLGLRKRGHMIWKLSYQFVSSKWRRAGDLCGIGKYGEDAYRIFCLGHTDVNPGDRYLKLYLDWLRKNTEFLEDNGIIDSECVIEDPVLKYYRITLRE
;
A
#
# COMPACT_ATOMS: atom_id res chain seq x y z
N MET A 1 22.19 -30.88 -11.18
CA MET A 1 21.05 -31.76 -10.85
C MET A 1 20.44 -31.24 -9.56
N SER A 2 19.17 -30.87 -9.67
CA SER A 2 18.38 -30.11 -8.69
C SER A 2 17.80 -30.98 -7.58
N ALA A 3 17.52 -30.35 -6.43
CA ALA A 3 16.30 -30.51 -5.61
C ALA A 3 16.38 -29.44 -4.50
N ASN A 4 15.69 -28.29 -4.60
CA ASN A 4 14.28 -28.04 -4.24
C ASN A 4 13.89 -28.48 -2.83
N ASP A 5 14.19 -27.65 -1.83
CA ASP A 5 13.53 -27.66 -0.52
C ASP A 5 12.41 -26.61 -0.49
N SER A 6 11.18 -27.06 -0.77
CA SER A 6 9.96 -26.28 -0.57
C SER A 6 9.47 -26.45 0.88
N CYS A 7 9.61 -25.39 1.67
CA CYS A 7 9.02 -25.29 3.00
C CYS A 7 7.50 -25.05 2.87
N ILE A 8 6.70 -26.12 2.94
CA ILE A 8 5.24 -26.07 2.92
C ILE A 8 4.72 -26.12 4.37
N SER A 9 4.09 -25.04 4.79
CA SER A 9 3.43 -24.86 6.09
C SER A 9 2.20 -25.78 6.22
N ARG A 10 2.20 -26.64 7.24
CA ARG A 10 1.13 -27.60 7.58
C ARG A 10 0.03 -26.98 8.43
N PHE A 11 -0.78 -26.07 7.87
CA PHE A 11 -1.86 -25.43 8.63
C PHE A 11 -3.27 -25.51 8.01
N PHE A 12 -3.47 -26.35 7.00
CA PHE A 12 -4.81 -26.67 6.50
C PHE A 12 -4.94 -28.17 6.24
N GLN A 13 -5.53 -28.88 7.20
CA GLN A 13 -6.10 -30.20 7.01
C GLN A 13 -7.46 -30.21 7.70
N GLU A 14 -8.52 -30.23 6.90
CA GLU A 14 -9.78 -30.86 7.29
C GLU A 14 -10.24 -31.74 6.13
N ASP A 15 -10.21 -33.04 6.40
CA ASP A 15 -10.79 -34.10 5.58
C ASP A 15 -12.32 -34.02 5.63
N HIS A 16 -12.98 -34.16 4.47
CA HIS A 16 -14.16 -35.02 4.39
C HIS A 16 -14.29 -35.64 2.99
N VAL A 17 -14.14 -36.97 2.99
CA VAL A 17 -14.21 -37.93 1.88
C VAL A 17 -15.67 -38.21 1.47
N ARG A 18 -15.93 -38.37 0.16
CA ARG A 18 -16.76 -39.41 -0.53
C ARG A 18 -17.18 -38.90 -1.93
N ARG A 19 -17.27 -39.66 -3.03
CA ARG A 19 -16.76 -40.95 -3.53
C ARG A 19 -17.23 -41.02 -5.01
N VAL A 20 -16.27 -41.06 -5.94
CA VAL A 20 -16.23 -41.64 -7.31
C VAL A 20 -17.53 -42.12 -8.00
N LYS A 21 -17.72 -41.76 -9.29
CA LYS A 21 -17.87 -42.71 -10.43
C LYS A 21 -17.77 -42.04 -11.81
N GLU A 22 -16.81 -42.53 -12.61
CA GLU A 22 -16.70 -42.38 -14.06
C GLU A 22 -17.85 -43.09 -14.79
N ILE A 23 -18.15 -42.65 -16.03
CA ILE A 23 -18.41 -43.47 -17.23
C ILE A 23 -18.40 -42.52 -18.47
N SER A 24 -17.71 -42.93 -19.53
CA SER A 24 -17.88 -42.48 -20.94
C SER A 24 -17.99 -43.76 -21.79
N PRO A 25 -18.18 -43.75 -23.14
CA PRO A 25 -18.44 -42.69 -24.13
C PRO A 25 -19.56 -43.07 -25.15
N ILE A 26 -19.70 -42.35 -26.29
CA ILE A 26 -20.18 -42.73 -27.67
C ILE A 26 -20.79 -41.46 -28.32
N ARG A 27 -20.15 -40.75 -29.28
CA ARG A 27 -19.88 -40.94 -30.74
C ARG A 27 -20.92 -40.25 -31.67
N MET A 28 -20.41 -39.21 -32.35
CA MET A 28 -20.67 -38.59 -33.68
C MET A 28 -22.00 -38.79 -34.44
N THR A 29 -22.51 -37.70 -35.03
CA THR A 29 -22.64 -37.39 -36.50
C THR A 29 -23.39 -36.05 -36.65
N SER A 30 -22.80 -34.95 -37.16
CA SER A 30 -22.62 -34.50 -38.55
C SER A 30 -23.80 -33.75 -39.19
N GLN A 31 -23.46 -32.60 -39.80
CA GLN A 31 -24.03 -31.94 -41.00
C GLN A 31 -24.90 -30.68 -40.86
N GLY A 32 -24.32 -29.58 -41.37
CA GLY A 32 -24.91 -28.63 -42.32
C GLY A 32 -25.72 -27.47 -41.73
N ASN A 33 -25.75 -26.26 -42.26
CA ASN A 33 -25.06 -25.59 -43.38
C ASN A 33 -25.52 -24.10 -43.34
N LEU A 34 -24.78 -23.19 -43.99
CA LEU A 34 -25.20 -21.86 -44.50
C LEU A 34 -25.52 -20.75 -43.46
N ASP A 35 -25.36 -19.45 -43.69
CA ASP A 35 -24.61 -18.57 -44.60
C ASP A 35 -25.02 -17.14 -44.16
N SER A 36 -24.38 -16.11 -44.72
CA SER A 36 -24.80 -14.70 -44.76
C SER A 36 -24.15 -13.71 -43.77
N SER A 37 -23.02 -13.16 -44.23
CA SER A 37 -22.89 -11.75 -44.65
C SER A 37 -23.62 -10.68 -43.83
N GLN A 38 -22.86 -9.73 -43.25
CA GLN A 38 -22.82 -8.33 -43.72
C GLN A 38 -21.76 -7.50 -42.96
N ASP A 39 -20.87 -6.90 -43.76
CA ASP A 39 -20.04 -5.75 -43.48
C ASP A 39 -20.91 -4.52 -43.14
N LEU A 40 -20.44 -3.62 -42.25
CA LEU A 40 -20.51 -2.16 -42.44
C LEU A 40 -20.01 -1.35 -41.23
N SER A 41 -19.09 -0.44 -41.58
CA SER A 41 -18.87 0.91 -41.06
C SER A 41 -18.14 1.12 -39.73
N GLN A 42 -16.95 1.72 -39.91
CA GLN A 42 -16.23 2.57 -38.98
C GLN A 42 -17.13 3.69 -38.43
N THR A 43 -17.11 3.89 -37.11
CA THR A 43 -17.20 5.21 -36.50
C THR A 43 -16.15 5.29 -35.39
N SER A 44 -15.26 6.26 -35.55
CA SER A 44 -14.28 6.70 -34.57
C SER A 44 -14.93 7.66 -33.58
N MET A 45 -14.33 7.72 -32.39
CA MET A 45 -14.53 8.71 -31.33
C MET A 45 -15.78 8.47 -30.47
N ASP A 46 -15.54 8.05 -29.22
CA ASP A 46 -15.81 8.94 -28.10
C ASP A 46 -15.00 8.53 -26.86
N SER A 47 -14.09 9.42 -26.49
CA SER A 47 -13.26 9.38 -25.29
C SER A 47 -14.08 9.77 -24.06
N GLU A 48 -15.15 9.03 -23.77
CA GLU A 48 -16.04 9.31 -22.62
C GLU A 48 -15.63 8.58 -21.34
N SER A 49 -14.55 7.80 -21.33
CA SER A 49 -14.07 7.12 -20.12
C SER A 49 -13.30 8.02 -19.16
N ASP A 50 -12.85 9.20 -19.60
CA ASP A 50 -12.01 10.10 -18.81
C ASP A 50 -12.81 11.14 -18.00
N ALA A 51 -14.08 11.37 -18.35
CA ALA A 51 -14.95 12.33 -17.65
C ALA A 51 -15.51 11.80 -16.32
N LEU A 52 -15.48 10.47 -16.09
CA LEU A 52 -15.98 9.83 -14.88
C LEU A 52 -14.91 9.54 -13.80
N THR A 53 -13.81 10.30 -13.72
CA THR A 53 -12.92 10.22 -12.54
C THR A 53 -12.24 11.52 -12.12
N LEU A 54 -12.81 12.68 -12.47
CA LEU A 54 -12.39 13.96 -11.86
C LEU A 54 -13.39 14.45 -10.82
N SER A 55 -14.69 14.20 -11.03
CA SER A 55 -15.74 14.49 -10.03
C SER A 55 -15.67 13.61 -8.77
N GLN A 56 -14.98 12.46 -8.83
CA GLN A 56 -14.69 11.62 -7.66
C GLN A 56 -13.47 12.09 -6.86
N LEU A 57 -12.67 13.02 -7.41
CA LEU A 57 -11.49 13.62 -6.78
C LEU A 57 -11.80 14.95 -6.10
N THR A 58 -12.97 15.54 -6.36
CA THR A 58 -13.34 16.88 -5.91
C THR A 58 -14.65 16.85 -5.13
N LEU A 59 -14.63 16.50 -3.85
CA LEU A 59 -15.67 16.92 -2.90
C LEU A 59 -14.98 17.16 -1.55
N ASP A 60 -14.69 18.44 -1.31
CA ASP A 60 -14.08 19.08 -0.12
C ASP A 60 -12.60 18.82 0.10
N GLU A 61 -11.79 19.89 0.13
CA GLU A 61 -10.42 19.87 0.66
C GLU A 61 -10.49 19.26 2.07
N PRO A 62 -10.04 18.01 2.25
CA PRO A 62 -10.44 17.27 3.42
C PRO A 62 -9.53 17.71 4.57
N GLU A 63 -10.10 18.13 5.72
CA GLU A 63 -9.33 18.68 6.85
C GLU A 63 -8.08 17.85 7.13
N PRO A 64 -6.87 18.42 7.19
CA PRO A 64 -5.65 17.62 7.26
C PRO A 64 -5.64 16.68 8.46
N ILE A 65 -5.07 15.47 8.29
CA ILE A 65 -4.71 14.64 9.42
C ILE A 65 -3.45 15.23 10.04
N ILE A 66 -3.50 15.58 11.33
CA ILE A 66 -2.36 16.15 12.03
C ILE A 66 -1.37 15.03 12.33
N ILE A 67 -0.36 14.89 11.48
CA ILE A 67 0.72 13.93 11.67
C ILE A 67 1.95 14.67 12.15
N LYS A 68 2.41 14.32 13.35
CA LYS A 68 3.69 14.85 13.85
C LYS A 68 4.82 14.28 12.99
N PRO A 69 5.77 15.12 12.56
CA PRO A 69 7.01 14.66 11.94
C PRO A 69 7.66 13.58 12.80
N PHE A 70 8.11 12.49 12.17
CA PHE A 70 8.85 11.43 12.83
C PHE A 70 9.92 10.94 11.86
N TYR A 71 11.18 11.34 12.05
CA TYR A 71 12.21 10.95 11.10
C TYR A 71 13.63 10.84 11.62
N ASN A 72 14.38 10.04 10.84
CA ASN A 72 15.79 10.19 10.47
C ASN A 72 15.97 10.19 8.94
N ILE A 73 15.03 10.78 8.19
CA ILE A 73 15.13 11.00 6.75
C ILE A 73 15.31 12.50 6.54
N SER A 74 16.18 12.88 5.59
CA SER A 74 16.34 14.26 5.17
C SER A 74 14.98 14.90 4.92
N GLU A 75 14.72 16.04 5.57
CA GLU A 75 13.47 16.78 5.40
C GLU A 75 13.34 17.21 3.92
N ARG A 76 12.49 16.50 3.18
CA ARG A 76 12.19 16.81 1.79
C ARG A 76 10.70 17.07 1.68
N LYS A 77 10.33 18.34 1.54
CA LYS A 77 8.95 18.75 1.39
C LYS A 77 8.47 18.44 -0.02
N MET A 78 7.56 17.48 -0.14
CA MET A 78 6.92 17.13 -1.41
C MET A 78 5.96 18.24 -1.85
N PRO A 79 5.94 18.63 -3.14
CA PRO A 79 4.95 19.57 -3.66
C PRO A 79 3.52 19.02 -3.54
N THR A 80 2.58 19.90 -3.19
CA THR A 80 1.16 19.54 -3.10
C THR A 80 0.53 19.51 -4.49
N SER A 81 -0.07 18.38 -4.86
CA SER A 81 -0.70 18.23 -6.17
C SER A 81 -2.15 18.71 -6.15
N PRO A 82 -2.74 19.08 -7.31
CA PRO A 82 -4.16 19.38 -7.40
C PRO A 82 -5.05 18.13 -7.25
N HIS A 83 -4.45 16.94 -7.08
CA HIS A 83 -5.15 15.66 -6.97
C HIS A 83 -5.43 15.25 -5.52
N TYR A 84 -4.79 15.92 -4.54
CA TYR A 84 -4.93 15.65 -3.12
C TYR A 84 -4.84 14.15 -2.78
N VAL A 85 -3.82 13.48 -3.30
CA VAL A 85 -3.62 12.07 -2.96
C VAL A 85 -3.22 11.98 -1.49
N ILE A 86 -3.81 11.04 -0.76
CA ILE A 86 -3.76 11.02 0.70
C ILE A 86 -2.34 10.84 1.23
N GLU A 87 -1.46 10.23 0.45
CA GLU A 87 -0.04 10.04 0.74
C GLU A 87 0.71 11.37 0.93
N GLU A 88 0.28 12.46 0.29
CA GLU A 88 0.89 13.79 0.46
C GLU A 88 0.92 14.23 1.93
N GLU A 89 -0.15 13.91 2.69
CA GLU A 89 -0.30 14.24 4.12
C GLU A 89 0.73 13.51 5.00
N PHE A 90 1.22 12.36 4.54
CA PHE A 90 2.14 11.49 5.30
C PHE A 90 3.58 11.55 4.77
N SER A 91 3.87 12.36 3.75
CA SER A 91 5.21 12.56 3.21
C SER A 91 6.23 12.91 4.30
N GLN A 92 5.73 13.52 5.39
CA GLN A 92 6.50 13.91 6.53
C GLN A 92 6.59 12.92 7.71
N ASN A 93 6.16 11.68 7.52
CA ASN A 93 6.31 10.67 8.55
C ASN A 93 6.32 9.29 7.88
N PRO A 94 7.50 8.69 7.66
CA PRO A 94 7.62 7.47 6.88
C PRO A 94 6.97 6.27 7.58
N TRP A 95 6.93 6.26 8.91
CA TRP A 95 6.14 5.27 9.64
C TRP A 95 4.65 5.46 9.37
N ALA A 96 4.12 6.67 9.54
CA ALA A 96 2.71 6.96 9.30
C ALA A 96 2.30 6.73 7.84
N MET A 97 3.17 7.03 6.87
CA MET A 97 3.01 6.71 5.45
C MET A 97 2.75 5.21 5.26
N LEU A 98 3.62 4.37 5.82
CA LEU A 98 3.50 2.92 5.70
C LEU A 98 2.24 2.40 6.40
N ILE A 99 1.88 2.95 7.56
CA ILE A 99 0.62 2.65 8.22
C ILE A 99 -0.58 3.02 7.35
N ALA A 100 -0.58 4.20 6.73
CA ALA A 100 -1.65 4.64 5.83
C ALA A 100 -1.82 3.66 4.65
N THR A 101 -0.73 3.14 4.09
CA THR A 101 -0.82 2.14 3.00
C THR A 101 -1.50 0.84 3.44
N ILE A 102 -1.34 0.42 4.70
CA ILE A 102 -2.07 -0.71 5.28
C ILE A 102 -3.57 -0.40 5.41
N PHE A 103 -3.92 0.82 5.86
CA PHE A 103 -5.31 1.28 5.92
C PHE A 103 -5.99 1.30 4.55
N LEU A 104 -5.25 1.61 3.48
CA LEU A 104 -5.75 1.70 2.11
C LEU A 104 -5.83 0.34 1.40
N THR A 105 -5.32 -0.74 2.00
CA THR A 105 -5.43 -2.08 1.41
C THR A 105 -6.88 -2.47 1.20
N LYS A 106 -7.29 -2.58 -0.07
CA LYS A 106 -8.67 -2.87 -0.51
C LYS A 106 -9.74 -1.97 0.14
N THR A 107 -9.37 -0.75 0.49
CA THR A 107 -10.23 0.21 1.19
C THR A 107 -10.08 1.58 0.51
N SER A 108 -11.18 2.27 0.22
CA SER A 108 -11.09 3.62 -0.36
C SER A 108 -10.56 4.63 0.67
N ALA A 109 -9.77 5.60 0.19
CA ALA A 109 -9.23 6.68 1.04
C ALA A 109 -10.35 7.41 1.80
N LYS A 110 -11.47 7.72 1.12
CA LYS A 110 -12.65 8.37 1.72
C LYS A 110 -13.15 7.64 2.97
N THR A 111 -13.23 6.31 2.94
CA THR A 111 -13.70 5.52 4.08
C THR A 111 -12.61 5.35 5.14
N ALA A 112 -11.37 5.12 4.72
CA ALA A 112 -10.25 4.87 5.62
C ALA A 112 -9.86 6.12 6.44
N ARG A 113 -10.04 7.33 5.90
CA ARG A 113 -9.58 8.60 6.50
C ARG A 113 -10.08 8.83 7.92
N ARG A 114 -11.35 8.54 8.20
CA ARG A 114 -11.93 8.67 9.56
C ARG A 114 -11.18 7.79 10.58
N TYR A 115 -10.86 6.56 10.18
CA TYR A 115 -10.17 5.61 11.06
C TYR A 115 -8.69 5.94 11.20
N MET A 116 -8.05 6.41 10.13
CA MET A 116 -6.68 6.93 10.20
C MET A 116 -6.57 8.12 11.16
N ARG A 117 -7.49 9.10 11.07
CA ARG A 117 -7.53 10.22 12.04
C ARG A 117 -7.61 9.72 13.48
N SER A 118 -8.61 8.88 13.78
CA SER A 118 -8.77 8.31 15.12
C SER A 118 -7.57 7.48 15.58
N PHE A 119 -6.88 6.80 14.65
CA PHE A 119 -5.67 6.03 14.94
C PHE A 119 -4.51 6.95 15.31
N PHE A 120 -4.23 7.99 14.52
CA PHE A 120 -3.09 8.89 14.74
C PHE A 120 -3.33 9.91 15.86
N ASP A 121 -4.58 10.18 16.22
CA ASP A 121 -4.92 10.93 17.44
C ASP A 121 -4.47 10.15 18.70
N GLU A 122 -4.59 8.81 18.67
CA GLU A 122 -4.25 7.93 19.79
C GLU A 122 -2.79 7.45 19.76
N TYR A 123 -2.26 7.11 18.57
CA TYR A 123 -0.92 6.59 18.37
C TYR A 123 -0.11 7.54 17.47
N GLN A 124 0.70 8.39 18.10
CA GLN A 124 1.48 9.40 17.38
C GLN A 124 2.83 8.85 16.89
N THR A 125 3.31 7.77 17.51
CA THR A 125 4.61 7.15 17.25
C THR A 125 4.49 5.62 17.17
N PRO A 126 5.45 4.93 16.55
CA PRO A 126 5.52 3.47 16.61
C PRO A 126 5.57 2.94 18.05
N TYR A 127 6.14 3.70 18.99
CA TYR A 127 6.24 3.30 20.39
C TYR A 127 4.88 3.25 21.10
N ASP A 128 3.96 4.16 20.76
CA ASP A 128 2.59 4.14 21.29
C ASP A 128 1.88 2.85 20.88
N VAL A 129 2.04 2.42 19.62
CA VAL A 129 1.49 1.16 19.11
C VAL A 129 2.10 -0.05 19.83
N LEU A 130 3.40 -0.01 20.11
CA LEU A 130 4.10 -1.12 20.76
C LEU A 130 3.77 -1.26 22.25
N ASN A 131 3.29 -0.19 22.89
CA ASN A 131 2.77 -0.23 24.25
C ASN A 131 1.37 -0.86 24.35
N ASP A 132 0.74 -1.15 23.22
CA ASP A 132 -0.57 -1.79 23.13
C ASP A 132 -0.47 -3.19 22.51
N THR A 133 -1.59 -3.90 22.45
CA THR A 133 -1.69 -5.28 21.95
C THR A 133 -2.13 -5.33 20.49
N PRO A 134 -1.64 -6.29 19.69
CA PRO A 134 -2.09 -6.49 18.31
C PRO A 134 -3.61 -6.63 18.16
N THR A 135 -4.28 -7.22 19.15
CA THR A 135 -5.73 -7.42 19.17
C THR A 135 -6.51 -6.12 19.38
N SER A 136 -6.02 -5.21 20.22
CA SER A 136 -6.71 -3.93 20.46
C SER A 136 -6.74 -3.06 19.20
N LEU A 137 -5.72 -3.16 18.35
CA LEU A 137 -5.62 -2.44 17.08
C LEU A 137 -6.63 -2.93 16.03
N GLU A 138 -7.23 -4.11 16.20
CA GLU A 138 -8.24 -4.60 15.27
C GLU A 138 -9.49 -3.73 15.24
N ARG A 139 -9.75 -2.96 16.31
CA ARG A 139 -10.92 -2.07 16.43
C ARG A 139 -11.02 -1.05 15.29
N TYR A 140 -9.89 -0.58 14.77
CA TYR A 140 -9.85 0.35 13.64
C TYR A 140 -10.28 -0.28 12.31
N PHE A 141 -10.33 -1.61 12.27
CA PHE A 141 -10.61 -2.39 11.05
C PHE A 141 -11.92 -3.16 11.11
N GLU A 142 -12.69 -3.06 12.19
CA GLU A 142 -13.98 -3.77 12.32
C GLU A 142 -14.93 -3.42 11.18
N ASN A 143 -15.06 -2.13 10.89
CA ASN A 143 -15.94 -1.62 9.83
C ASN A 143 -15.25 -1.50 8.46
N LEU A 144 -13.92 -1.59 8.41
CA LEU A 144 -13.14 -1.56 7.17
C LEU A 144 -12.90 -2.96 6.60
N GLY A 145 -13.14 -4.01 7.39
CA GLY A 145 -12.77 -5.39 7.08
C GLY A 145 -11.27 -5.65 7.23
N LEU A 146 -10.89 -6.92 7.04
CA LEU A 146 -9.49 -7.37 7.14
C LEU A 146 -8.85 -7.05 8.51
N ARG A 147 -9.51 -7.44 9.61
CA ARG A 147 -9.06 -7.19 11.01
C ARG A 147 -7.59 -7.54 11.28
N LYS A 148 -7.04 -8.55 10.60
CA LYS A 148 -5.62 -8.93 10.66
C LYS A 148 -4.65 -7.77 10.37
N ARG A 149 -5.10 -6.68 9.76
CA ARG A 149 -4.33 -5.44 9.59
C ARG A 149 -3.86 -4.83 10.92
N GLY A 150 -4.63 -4.96 12.01
CA GLY A 150 -4.17 -4.51 13.34
C GLY A 150 -2.88 -5.22 13.77
N HIS A 151 -2.81 -6.55 13.56
CA HIS A 151 -1.61 -7.33 13.82
C HIS A 151 -0.44 -6.96 12.89
N MET A 152 -0.73 -6.65 11.62
CA MET A 152 0.28 -6.18 10.68
C MET A 152 0.88 -4.84 11.11
N ILE A 153 0.04 -3.89 11.56
CA ILE A 153 0.48 -2.58 12.05
C ILE A 153 1.41 -2.72 13.25
N TRP A 154 1.04 -3.57 14.22
CA TRP A 154 1.89 -3.80 15.39
C TRP A 154 3.26 -4.36 14.97
N LYS A 155 3.26 -5.40 14.11
CA LYS A 155 4.48 -6.04 13.66
C LYS A 155 5.33 -5.12 12.77
N LEU A 156 4.70 -4.32 11.92
CA LEU A 156 5.37 -3.29 11.13
C LEU A 156 6.05 -2.29 12.05
N SER A 157 5.33 -1.76 13.05
CA SER A 157 5.86 -0.76 13.99
C SER A 157 7.06 -1.31 14.75
N TYR A 158 7.01 -2.58 15.17
CA TYR A 158 8.15 -3.27 15.77
C TYR A 158 9.33 -3.33 14.80
N GLN A 159 9.12 -3.86 13.59
CA GLN A 159 10.19 -4.01 12.60
C GLN A 159 10.78 -2.66 12.18
N PHE A 160 9.95 -1.63 12.10
CA PHE A 160 10.34 -0.28 11.72
C PHE A 160 11.42 0.28 12.66
N VAL A 161 11.26 0.09 13.98
CA VAL A 161 12.20 0.62 14.99
C VAL A 161 13.29 -0.37 15.39
N SER A 162 13.05 -1.68 15.28
CA SER A 162 13.95 -2.71 15.82
C SER A 162 14.82 -3.42 14.78
N SER A 163 14.50 -3.30 13.49
CA SER A 163 15.12 -4.10 12.43
C SER A 163 15.97 -3.25 11.49
N LYS A 164 16.99 -3.87 10.90
CA LYS A 164 17.76 -3.30 9.79
C LYS A 164 17.08 -3.69 8.47
N TRP A 165 15.99 -3.03 8.13
CA TRP A 165 15.32 -3.19 6.84
C TRP A 165 16.01 -2.30 5.79
N ARG A 166 16.02 -2.74 4.51
CA ARG A 166 16.68 -2.02 3.41
C ARG A 166 15.70 -1.37 2.45
N ARG A 167 14.52 -1.97 2.33
CA ARG A 167 13.41 -1.51 1.51
C ARG A 167 12.14 -1.50 2.34
N ALA A 168 11.24 -0.57 2.04
CA ALA A 168 9.94 -0.53 2.72
C ALA A 168 9.18 -1.86 2.60
N GLY A 169 9.30 -2.54 1.45
CA GLY A 169 8.70 -3.87 1.20
C GLY A 169 9.26 -5.01 2.06
N ASP A 170 10.36 -4.82 2.80
CA ASP A 170 10.86 -5.80 3.77
C ASP A 170 10.01 -5.82 5.06
N LEU A 171 9.19 -4.78 5.28
CA LEU A 171 8.35 -4.62 6.46
C LEU A 171 7.02 -5.37 6.31
N CYS A 172 6.51 -5.88 7.43
CA CYS A 172 5.29 -6.67 7.46
C CYS A 172 4.09 -5.86 6.95
N GLY A 173 3.37 -6.43 5.97
CA GLY A 173 2.17 -5.80 5.43
C GLY A 173 2.43 -4.79 4.31
N ILE A 174 3.70 -4.52 3.96
CA ILE A 174 4.05 -3.61 2.88
C ILE A 174 4.28 -4.40 1.60
N GLY A 175 3.44 -4.13 0.60
CA GLY A 175 3.60 -4.62 -0.76
C GLY A 175 4.10 -3.52 -1.70
N LYS A 176 4.10 -3.81 -3.01
CA LYS A 176 4.59 -2.89 -4.05
C LYS A 176 3.99 -1.48 -3.95
N TYR A 177 2.69 -1.36 -3.71
CA TYR A 177 2.04 -0.05 -3.54
C TYR A 177 2.65 0.77 -2.39
N GLY A 178 2.84 0.16 -1.21
CA GLY A 178 3.42 0.86 -0.07
C GLY A 178 4.91 1.17 -0.24
N GLU A 179 5.66 0.29 -0.91
CA GLU A 179 7.06 0.56 -1.29
C GLU A 179 7.17 1.73 -2.28
N ASP A 180 6.34 1.73 -3.33
CA ASP A 180 6.30 2.82 -4.31
C ASP A 180 5.88 4.15 -3.63
N ALA A 181 4.86 4.14 -2.77
CA ALA A 181 4.41 5.33 -2.03
C ALA A 181 5.52 5.88 -1.11
N TYR A 182 6.19 5.01 -0.36
CA TYR A 182 7.32 5.40 0.49
C TYR A 182 8.44 6.05 -0.34
N ARG A 183 8.84 5.43 -1.45
CA ARG A 183 9.89 5.96 -2.33
C ARG A 183 9.51 7.32 -2.91
N ILE A 184 8.28 7.48 -3.37
CA ILE A 184 7.82 8.74 -3.97
C ILE A 184 7.76 9.85 -2.92
N PHE A 185 7.09 9.61 -1.79
CA PHE A 185 6.72 10.68 -0.87
C PHE A 185 7.70 10.90 0.28
N CYS A 186 8.36 9.83 0.76
CA CYS A 186 9.32 9.94 1.86
C CYS A 186 10.75 10.13 1.34
N LEU A 187 11.10 9.50 0.21
CA LEU A 187 12.43 9.65 -0.39
C LEU A 187 12.47 10.64 -1.55
N GLY A 188 11.33 11.04 -2.13
CA GLY A 188 11.32 11.96 -3.27
C GLY A 188 11.80 11.32 -4.58
N HIS A 189 11.75 10.00 -4.70
CA HIS A 189 12.18 9.33 -5.92
C HIS A 189 11.18 9.57 -7.05
N THR A 190 11.69 10.04 -8.19
CA THR A 190 10.89 10.32 -9.39
C THR A 190 11.11 9.28 -10.49
N ASP A 191 11.92 8.25 -10.27
CA ASP A 191 12.19 7.16 -11.22
C ASP A 191 11.20 5.99 -11.11
N VAL A 192 10.31 6.03 -10.12
CA VAL A 192 9.36 4.96 -9.84
C VAL A 192 8.32 4.86 -10.96
N ASN A 193 7.98 3.62 -11.32
CA ASN A 193 6.87 3.29 -12.23
C ASN A 193 5.78 2.53 -11.45
N PRO A 194 4.90 3.24 -10.72
CA PRO A 194 3.92 2.62 -9.85
C PRO A 194 2.79 1.96 -10.67
N GLY A 195 2.30 0.83 -10.17
CA GLY A 195 1.10 0.19 -10.71
C GLY A 195 -0.20 0.86 -10.23
N ASP A 196 -0.13 1.64 -9.15
CA ASP A 196 -1.27 2.37 -8.61
C ASP A 196 -1.59 3.63 -9.43
N ARG A 197 -2.88 3.85 -9.69
CA ARG A 197 -3.36 4.95 -10.54
C ARG A 197 -3.09 6.33 -9.91
N TYR A 198 -3.24 6.46 -8.59
CA TYR A 198 -3.09 7.74 -7.90
C TYR A 198 -1.62 8.12 -7.74
N LEU A 199 -0.75 7.14 -7.41
CA LEU A 199 0.70 7.36 -7.40
C LEU A 199 1.22 7.80 -8.77
N LYS A 200 0.72 7.17 -9.84
CA LYS A 200 1.08 7.53 -11.21
C LYS A 200 0.62 8.96 -11.56
N LEU A 201 -0.61 9.31 -11.19
CA LEU A 201 -1.16 10.64 -11.42
C LEU A 201 -0.33 11.72 -10.72
N TYR A 202 0.06 11.48 -9.47
CA TYR A 202 0.93 12.38 -8.72
C TYR A 202 2.29 12.56 -9.38
N LEU A 203 2.97 11.47 -9.77
CA LEU A 203 4.28 11.54 -10.44
C LEU A 203 4.22 12.24 -11.80
N ASP A 204 3.21 11.96 -12.61
CA ASP A 204 3.01 12.61 -13.89
C ASP A 204 2.80 14.12 -13.72
N TRP A 205 2.05 14.52 -12.69
CA TRP A 205 1.91 15.93 -12.34
C TRP A 205 3.23 16.54 -11.85
N LEU A 206 3.92 15.87 -10.92
CA LEU A 206 5.17 16.34 -10.31
C LEU A 206 6.23 16.64 -11.38
N ARG A 207 6.45 15.70 -12.31
CA ARG A 207 7.42 15.82 -13.41
C ARG A 207 7.09 16.93 -14.40
N LYS A 208 5.79 17.20 -14.64
CA LYS A 208 5.35 18.16 -15.66
C LYS A 208 5.19 19.59 -15.15
N ASN A 209 4.91 19.75 -13.85
CA ASN A 209 4.43 21.02 -13.29
C ASN A 209 5.33 21.58 -12.18
N THR A 210 6.43 20.90 -11.83
CA THR A 210 7.32 21.34 -10.77
C THR A 210 8.78 21.21 -11.20
N GLU A 211 9.67 22.02 -10.61
CA GLU A 211 11.13 21.90 -10.74
C GLU A 211 11.71 20.87 -9.75
N PHE A 212 10.87 19.98 -9.21
CA PHE A 212 11.29 19.00 -8.22
C PHE A 212 12.36 18.08 -8.82
N LEU A 213 13.54 18.08 -8.20
CA LEU A 213 14.73 17.42 -8.71
C LEU A 213 14.49 15.92 -8.92
N GLU A 214 14.94 15.42 -10.06
CA GLU A 214 14.93 13.98 -10.32
C GLU A 214 15.96 13.30 -9.43
N ASP A 215 15.49 12.56 -8.43
CA ASP A 215 16.32 11.78 -7.53
C ASP A 215 16.13 10.28 -7.79
N ASN A 216 17.26 9.58 -7.96
CA ASN A 216 17.33 8.19 -8.38
C ASN A 216 18.07 7.37 -7.31
N GLY A 217 17.34 6.82 -6.34
CA GLY A 217 17.90 5.97 -5.30
C GLY A 217 17.59 4.49 -5.53
N ILE A 218 18.62 3.63 -5.59
CA ILE A 218 18.46 2.16 -5.69
C ILE A 218 18.05 1.55 -4.34
N ILE A 219 18.39 2.21 -3.22
CA ILE A 219 18.22 1.69 -1.86
C ILE A 219 17.39 2.68 -1.05
N ASP A 220 16.39 2.20 -0.32
CA ASP A 220 15.48 3.06 0.44
C ASP A 220 16.07 3.49 1.81
N SER A 221 17.07 2.75 2.30
CA SER A 221 17.76 3.04 3.56
C SER A 221 19.29 3.06 3.41
N GLU A 222 19.86 4.15 2.92
CA GLU A 222 21.23 4.52 3.30
C GLU A 222 21.26 5.46 4.52
N CYS A 223 20.10 5.96 4.95
CA CYS A 223 19.95 6.66 6.22
C CYS A 223 19.80 5.64 7.35
N VAL A 224 20.88 5.38 8.09
CA VAL A 224 20.84 4.67 9.38
C VAL A 224 19.79 5.37 10.24
N ILE A 225 18.81 4.63 10.76
CA ILE A 225 17.87 5.15 11.75
C ILE A 225 18.67 5.50 13.01
N GLU A 226 19.16 6.73 13.11
CA GLU A 226 19.76 7.31 14.33
C GLU A 226 18.66 7.75 15.28
N ASP A 227 17.89 6.82 15.83
CA ASP A 227 16.80 7.21 16.73
C ASP A 227 17.37 7.93 17.97
N PRO A 228 17.04 9.22 18.20
CA PRO A 228 17.49 9.96 19.37
C PRO A 228 17.01 9.30 20.67
N VAL A 229 15.84 8.64 20.62
CA VAL A 229 15.20 7.96 21.74
C VAL A 229 15.87 6.62 22.02
N LEU A 230 16.24 5.81 21.02
CA LEU A 230 17.11 4.65 21.18
C LEU A 230 18.49 5.02 21.74
N LYS A 231 19.03 6.21 21.43
CA LYS A 231 20.26 6.68 22.08
C LYS A 231 20.03 6.91 23.57
N TYR A 232 18.90 7.52 23.95
CA TYR A 232 18.51 7.68 25.35
C TYR A 232 18.29 6.33 26.06
N TYR A 233 17.57 5.39 25.44
CA TYR A 233 17.31 4.06 26.00
C TYR A 233 18.57 3.17 26.04
N ARG A 234 19.49 3.26 25.07
CA ARG A 234 20.79 2.57 25.14
C ARG A 234 21.68 3.10 26.26
N ILE A 235 21.57 4.38 26.60
CA ILE A 235 22.32 4.98 27.71
C ILE A 235 21.68 4.61 29.05
N THR A 236 20.35 4.54 29.12
CA THR A 236 19.61 4.27 30.38
C THR A 236 19.38 2.79 30.68
N LEU A 237 19.45 1.89 29.70
CA LEU A 237 19.30 0.43 29.87
C LEU A 237 20.62 -0.34 29.77
N ARG A 238 21.76 0.31 30.04
CA ARG A 238 22.98 -0.41 30.43
C ARG A 238 23.03 -0.54 31.94
N GLU A 239 22.39 -1.58 32.45
CA GLU A 239 22.82 -2.42 33.58
C GLU A 239 22.44 -3.87 33.30
#